data_AF-A0A8J3MFX4-F1
#
_entry.id   AF-A0A8J3MFX4-F1
#
_cell.length_a   1.000
_cell.length_b   1.000
_cell.length_c   1.000
_cell.angle_alpha   90.00
_cell.angle_beta   90.00
_cell.angle_gamma   90.00
#
_symmetry.space_group_name_H-M   'P 1'
#
loop_
_entity.id
_entity.type
_entity.pdbx_description
1 polymer ?
#
loop_
_entity_poly.entity_id
_entity_poly.type
_entity_poly.pdbx_seq_one_letter_code
_entity_poly.pdbx_strand_id
1 'polypeptide(L)'
;MTVTDSDRKPPRMRPWLRGLLAVSLALNLAVAGLVIGAAIRFGERHERSHPPMPLGALLFRELPREDRKMLRDRGWETREDRNARRRAEAAALDTALRAVPFDPAPLEAFVARDAARQQAFETAMHAAWLSRVAAMSDAQRDQYADRLQDALRRQDERRKDRSDK
;
A
#
# COMPACT_ATOMS: atom_id res chain seq x y z
N MET A 1 62.66 -35.47 -11.09
CA MET A 1 61.84 -35.26 -12.31
C MET A 1 60.42 -34.97 -11.88
N THR A 2 59.92 -33.79 -12.22
CA THR A 2 58.64 -33.22 -11.78
C THR A 2 57.47 -33.77 -12.60
N VAL A 3 56.43 -34.24 -11.91
CA VAL A 3 55.13 -34.57 -12.51
C VAL A 3 54.33 -33.28 -12.63
N THR A 4 54.00 -32.84 -13.85
CA THR A 4 53.15 -31.67 -14.08
C THR A 4 51.68 -32.04 -14.16
N ASP A 5 50.93 -31.24 -13.42
CA ASP A 5 49.49 -31.20 -13.16
C ASP A 5 48.63 -31.19 -14.43
N SER A 6 47.47 -31.86 -14.36
CA SER A 6 46.55 -32.06 -15.48
C SER A 6 45.58 -30.87 -15.64
N ASP A 7 45.60 -30.32 -16.85
CA ASP A 7 44.75 -29.26 -17.37
C ASP A 7 43.24 -29.52 -17.14
N ARG A 8 42.59 -28.74 -16.26
CA ARG A 8 41.14 -28.82 -15.99
C ARG A 8 40.38 -27.85 -16.90
N LYS A 9 39.69 -28.40 -17.91
CA LYS A 9 38.80 -27.67 -18.82
C LYS A 9 37.54 -27.18 -18.08
N PRO A 10 37.09 -25.92 -18.23
CA PRO A 10 35.92 -25.40 -17.50
C PRO A 10 34.61 -26.05 -17.98
N PRO A 11 33.64 -26.31 -17.08
CA PRO A 11 32.40 -26.99 -17.43
C PRO A 11 31.54 -26.15 -18.38
N ARG A 12 31.20 -26.72 -19.54
CA ARG A 12 30.32 -26.08 -20.54
C ARG A 12 28.86 -26.22 -20.09
N MET A 13 28.20 -25.11 -19.75
CA MET A 13 26.74 -25.10 -19.47
C MET A 13 25.95 -25.68 -20.65
N ARG A 14 25.03 -26.60 -20.35
CA ARG A 14 24.18 -27.27 -21.35
C ARG A 14 23.27 -26.23 -22.05
N PRO A 15 23.12 -26.27 -23.38
CA PRO A 15 22.41 -25.24 -24.15
C PRO A 15 20.93 -25.11 -23.75
N TRP A 16 20.29 -26.19 -23.28
CA TRP A 16 18.91 -26.15 -22.80
C TRP A 16 18.74 -25.35 -21.50
N LEU A 17 19.74 -25.35 -20.60
CA LEU A 17 19.71 -24.50 -19.41
C LEU A 17 19.78 -23.01 -19.79
N ARG A 18 20.54 -22.65 -20.84
CA ARG A 18 20.57 -21.26 -21.35
C ARG A 18 19.22 -20.82 -21.90
N GLY A 19 18.53 -21.71 -22.61
CA GLY A 19 17.18 -21.46 -23.11
C GLY A 19 16.17 -21.25 -21.97
N LEU A 20 16.18 -22.13 -20.96
CA LEU A 20 15.29 -22.01 -19.81
C LEU A 20 15.53 -20.72 -19.01
N LEU A 21 16.80 -20.35 -18.81
CA LEU A 21 17.17 -19.10 -18.15
C LEU A 21 16.74 -17.87 -18.94
N ALA A 22 16.88 -17.89 -20.27
CA ALA A 22 16.43 -16.79 -21.13
C ALA A 22 14.91 -16.62 -21.08
N VAL A 23 14.14 -17.72 -21.10
CA VAL A 23 12.68 -17.68 -21.01
C VAL A 23 12.22 -17.18 -19.62
N SER A 24 12.84 -17.67 -18.55
CA SER A 24 12.56 -17.19 -17.19
C SER A 24 12.86 -15.70 -17.05
N LEU A 25 13.99 -15.24 -17.57
CA LEU A 25 14.37 -13.84 -17.55
C LEU A 25 13.38 -12.97 -18.34
N ALA A 26 12.97 -13.41 -19.53
CA ALA A 26 11.98 -12.70 -20.34
C ALA A 26 10.62 -12.60 -19.65
N LEU A 27 10.16 -13.66 -18.99
CA LEU A 27 8.91 -13.66 -18.24
C LEU A 27 8.97 -12.70 -17.04
N ASN A 28 10.09 -12.69 -16.31
CA ASN A 28 10.29 -11.75 -15.20
C ASN A 28 10.29 -10.29 -15.69
N LEU A 29 10.97 -10.00 -16.81
CA LEU A 29 10.98 -8.66 -17.40
C LEU A 29 9.59 -8.26 -17.93
N ALA A 30 8.80 -9.20 -18.43
CA ALA A 30 7.42 -8.95 -18.87
C ALA A 30 6.52 -8.56 -17.68
N VAL A 31 6.62 -9.29 -16.56
CA VAL A 31 5.86 -8.97 -15.33
C VAL A 31 6.31 -7.61 -14.77
N ALA A 32 7.61 -7.37 -14.68
CA ALA A 32 8.14 -6.08 -14.22
C ALA A 32 7.71 -4.92 -15.12
N GLY A 33 7.76 -5.12 -16.45
CA GLY A 33 7.28 -4.16 -17.43
C GLY A 33 5.77 -3.90 -17.33
N LEU A 34 4.96 -4.92 -17.03
CA LEU A 34 3.52 -4.77 -16.81
C LEU A 34 3.23 -3.96 -15.54
N VAL A 35 3.95 -4.20 -14.45
CA VAL A 35 3.79 -3.49 -13.17
C VAL A 35 4.25 -2.03 -13.30
N ILE A 36 5.41 -1.78 -13.90
CA ILE A 36 5.93 -0.42 -14.15
C ILE A 36 5.03 0.31 -15.15
N GLY A 37 4.64 -0.36 -16.23
CA GLY A 37 3.72 0.17 -17.23
C GLY A 37 2.36 0.51 -16.64
N ALA A 38 1.80 -0.34 -15.77
CA ALA A 38 0.61 -0.05 -15.00
C ALA A 38 0.83 1.16 -14.08
N ALA A 39 1.90 1.19 -13.30
CA ALA A 39 2.19 2.30 -12.39
C ALA A 39 2.31 3.65 -13.10
N ILE A 40 2.96 3.70 -14.28
CA ILE A 40 3.09 4.91 -15.10
C ILE A 40 1.74 5.26 -15.75
N ARG A 41 1.05 4.28 -16.34
CA ARG A 41 -0.27 4.45 -16.98
C ARG A 41 -1.34 4.95 -16.00
N PHE A 42 -1.31 4.45 -14.76
CA PHE A 42 -2.21 4.85 -13.68
C PHE A 42 -1.70 6.09 -12.92
N GLY A 43 -0.41 6.45 -13.05
CA GLY A 43 0.20 7.62 -12.40
C GLY A 43 0.02 8.94 -13.17
N GLU A 44 0.00 8.93 -14.50
CA GLU A 44 0.01 10.17 -15.30
C GLU A 44 -1.38 10.60 -15.85
N ARG A 45 -2.42 9.77 -15.71
CA ARG A 45 -3.77 10.07 -16.26
C ARG A 45 -4.86 10.34 -15.22
N HIS A 46 -4.50 10.70 -14.00
CA HIS A 46 -5.50 11.15 -13.03
C HIS A 46 -5.46 12.68 -12.89
N GLU A 47 -6.30 13.36 -13.68
CA GLU A 47 -7.19 14.34 -13.06
C GLU A 47 -7.68 13.73 -11.74
N ARG A 48 -7.52 14.45 -10.64
CA ARG A 48 -7.58 14.03 -9.22
C ARG A 48 -8.84 13.25 -8.82
N SER A 49 -9.10 12.11 -9.43
CA SER A 49 -10.25 11.28 -9.17
C SER A 49 -9.81 10.25 -8.14
N HIS A 50 -9.74 10.69 -6.89
CA HIS A 50 -9.61 9.76 -5.78
C HIS A 50 -10.79 8.77 -5.88
N PRO A 51 -10.55 7.45 -5.75
CA PRO A 51 -11.64 6.50 -5.64
C PRO A 51 -12.61 6.94 -4.54
N PRO A 52 -13.92 6.65 -4.68
CA PRO A 52 -14.92 7.00 -3.68
C PRO A 52 -14.45 6.53 -2.30
N MET A 53 -14.50 7.44 -1.34
CA MET A 53 -13.94 7.19 -0.02
C MET A 53 -14.76 6.08 0.66
N PRO A 54 -14.12 5.09 1.32
CA PRO A 54 -14.84 4.10 2.12
C PRO A 54 -15.71 4.79 3.16
N LEU A 55 -16.89 4.24 3.46
CA LEU A 55 -17.83 4.83 4.42
C LEU A 55 -17.17 5.14 5.77
N GLY A 56 -16.32 4.23 6.28
CA GLY A 56 -15.54 4.47 7.49
C GLY A 56 -14.70 5.75 7.42
N ALA A 57 -13.96 5.97 6.34
CA ALA A 57 -13.14 7.17 6.17
C ALA A 57 -13.99 8.45 6.00
N LEU A 58 -15.20 8.37 5.45
CA LEU A 58 -16.14 9.50 5.39
C LEU A 58 -16.64 9.90 6.79
N LEU A 59 -17.02 8.93 7.63
CA LEU A 59 -17.46 9.18 9.01
C LEU A 59 -16.41 10.00 9.78
N PHE A 60 -15.12 9.69 9.59
CA PHE A 60 -14.00 10.43 10.17
C PHE A 60 -13.72 11.78 9.55
N ARG A 61 -13.90 11.93 8.23
CA ARG A 61 -13.59 13.20 7.58
C ARG A 61 -14.56 14.31 8.00
N GLU A 62 -15.82 13.94 8.24
CA GLU A 62 -16.88 14.89 8.58
C GLU A 62 -16.98 15.19 10.09
N LEU A 63 -16.20 14.48 10.93
CA LEU A 63 -15.96 14.89 12.33
C LEU A 63 -15.32 16.29 12.38
N PRO A 64 -15.59 17.09 13.44
CA PRO A 64 -14.96 18.39 13.66
C PRO A 64 -13.43 18.35 13.53
N ARG A 65 -12.83 19.47 13.10
CA ARG A 65 -11.40 19.52 12.75
C ARG A 65 -10.50 19.25 13.95
N GLU A 66 -10.96 19.62 15.14
CA GLU A 66 -10.30 19.51 16.43
C GLU A 66 -10.12 18.03 16.83
N ASP A 67 -11.11 17.19 16.54
CA ASP A 67 -11.08 15.76 16.89
C ASP A 67 -10.15 14.97 15.95
N ARG A 68 -10.09 15.37 14.67
CA ARG A 68 -9.13 14.81 13.70
C ARG A 68 -7.68 15.15 14.08
N LYS A 69 -7.45 16.28 14.75
CA LYS A 69 -6.13 16.67 15.26
C LYS A 69 -5.71 15.79 16.44
N MET A 70 -6.62 15.42 17.34
CA MET A 70 -6.29 14.54 18.48
C MET A 70 -5.91 13.11 18.06
N LEU A 71 -6.56 12.53 17.05
CA LEU A 71 -6.14 11.25 16.46
C LEU A 71 -4.77 11.34 15.77
N ARG A 72 -4.44 12.52 15.27
CA ARG A 72 -3.10 12.87 14.77
C ARG A 72 -2.08 12.98 15.90
N ASP A 73 -2.42 13.66 16.97
CA ASP A 73 -1.45 13.95 18.03
C ASP A 73 -1.19 12.76 18.97
N ARG A 74 -2.13 11.81 19.07
CA ARG A 74 -2.01 10.63 19.95
C ARG A 74 -1.14 9.49 19.42
N GLY A 75 -0.64 9.55 18.19
CA GLY A 75 0.11 8.42 17.63
C GLY A 75 0.98 8.70 16.42
N TRP A 76 1.29 9.96 16.11
CA TRP A 76 1.99 10.26 14.88
C TRP A 76 3.47 10.42 15.16
N GLU A 77 4.22 9.40 14.75
CA GLU A 77 5.52 9.56 14.09
C GLU A 77 5.53 10.90 13.35
N THR A 78 6.58 11.70 13.54
CA THR A 78 6.74 12.94 12.80
C THR A 78 6.66 12.65 11.29
N ARG A 79 6.43 13.68 10.46
CA ARG A 79 6.47 13.47 9.00
C ARG A 79 7.81 12.86 8.58
N GLU A 80 8.87 13.19 9.29
CA GLU A 80 10.20 12.65 9.09
C GLU A 80 10.29 11.17 9.49
N ASP A 81 9.79 10.79 10.67
CA ASP A 81 9.78 9.39 11.12
C ASP A 81 8.98 8.51 10.17
N ARG A 82 7.80 8.96 9.73
CA ARG A 82 6.99 8.23 8.74
C ARG A 82 7.74 8.02 7.43
N ASN A 83 8.48 9.03 6.97
CA ASN A 83 9.24 8.94 5.74
C ASN A 83 10.45 8.00 5.91
N ALA A 84 11.13 8.06 7.06
CA ALA A 84 12.23 7.16 7.38
C ALA A 84 11.77 5.71 7.44
N ARG A 85 10.65 5.44 8.14
CA ARG A 85 10.03 4.11 8.19
C ARG A 85 9.67 3.59 6.80
N ARG A 86 9.01 4.42 5.97
CA ARG A 86 8.65 4.03 4.59
C ARG A 86 9.88 3.69 3.74
N ARG A 87 10.97 4.45 3.87
CA ARG A 87 12.23 4.14 3.18
C ARG A 87 12.83 2.81 3.65
N ALA A 88 12.84 2.57 4.96
CA ALA A 88 13.34 1.31 5.52
C ALA A 88 12.49 0.10 5.08
N GLU A 89 11.16 0.23 5.11
CA GLU A 89 10.22 -0.78 4.61
C GLU A 89 10.44 -1.07 3.12
N ALA A 90 10.61 -0.02 2.30
CA ALA A 90 10.88 -0.18 0.86
C ALA A 90 12.21 -0.89 0.58
N ALA A 91 13.28 -0.56 1.34
CA ALA A 91 14.57 -1.23 1.21
C ALA A 91 14.52 -2.71 1.62
N ALA A 92 13.79 -3.03 2.69
CA ALA A 92 13.59 -4.41 3.13
C ALA A 92 12.80 -5.23 2.10
N LEU A 93 11.76 -4.64 1.51
CA LEU A 93 11.00 -5.22 0.40
C LEU A 93 11.86 -5.49 -0.83
N ASP A 94 12.67 -4.51 -1.25
CA ASP A 94 13.57 -4.67 -2.40
C ASP A 94 14.58 -5.80 -2.17
N THR A 95 15.15 -5.88 -0.96
CA THR A 95 16.08 -6.95 -0.58
C THR A 95 15.41 -8.32 -0.62
N ALA A 96 14.21 -8.46 -0.04
CA ALA A 96 13.48 -9.73 -0.01
C ALA A 96 13.09 -10.21 -1.42
N LEU A 97 12.64 -9.29 -2.29
CA LEU A 97 12.24 -9.61 -3.65
C LEU A 97 13.42 -9.99 -4.56
N ARG A 98 14.63 -9.50 -4.26
CA ARG A 98 15.85 -9.80 -5.01
C ARG A 98 16.64 -11.01 -4.49
N ALA A 99 16.19 -11.64 -3.41
CA ALA A 99 16.88 -12.80 -2.82
C ALA A 99 16.94 -13.97 -3.81
N VAL A 100 18.12 -14.59 -3.92
CA VAL A 100 18.35 -15.81 -4.72
C VAL A 100 19.04 -16.86 -3.86
N PRO A 101 18.38 -17.99 -3.53
CA PRO A 101 17.01 -18.35 -3.92
C PRO A 101 15.95 -17.43 -3.27
N PHE A 102 14.78 -17.36 -3.89
CA PHE A 102 13.65 -16.60 -3.35
C PHE A 102 13.18 -17.20 -2.02
N ASP A 103 13.01 -16.34 -1.01
CA ASP A 103 12.43 -16.69 0.29
C ASP A 103 11.15 -15.86 0.51
N PRO A 104 9.96 -16.48 0.59
CA PRO A 104 8.71 -15.77 0.81
C PRO A 104 8.53 -15.27 2.25
N ALA A 105 9.23 -15.85 3.24
CA ALA A 105 8.97 -15.60 4.65
C ALA A 105 9.08 -14.11 5.07
N PRO A 106 10.08 -13.32 4.59
CA PRO A 106 10.16 -11.90 4.90
C PRO A 106 8.98 -11.10 4.32
N LEU A 107 8.48 -11.50 3.15
CA LEU A 107 7.37 -10.83 2.48
C LEU A 107 6.04 -11.13 3.17
N GLU A 108 5.83 -12.38 3.58
CA GLU A 108 4.67 -12.78 4.40
C GLU A 108 4.65 -12.03 5.73
N ALA A 109 5.79 -11.94 6.41
CA ALA A 109 5.91 -11.18 7.66
C ALA A 109 5.62 -9.68 7.46
N PHE A 110 6.04 -9.11 6.32
CA PHE A 110 5.72 -7.73 5.98
C PHE A 110 4.21 -7.52 5.79
N VAL A 111 3.56 -8.36 4.98
CA VAL A 111 2.12 -8.28 4.72
C VAL A 111 1.31 -8.47 6.00
N ALA A 112 1.68 -9.44 6.84
CA ALA A 112 1.01 -9.69 8.12
C ALA A 112 1.13 -8.49 9.08
N ARG A 113 2.31 -7.87 9.16
CA ARG A 113 2.52 -6.67 9.98
C ARG A 113 1.74 -5.47 9.47
N ASP A 114 1.68 -5.27 8.14
CA ASP A 114 0.90 -4.20 7.54
C ASP A 114 -0.60 -4.37 7.82
N ALA A 115 -1.13 -5.59 7.62
CA ALA A 115 -2.52 -5.91 7.91
C ALA A 115 -2.88 -5.67 9.40
N ALA A 116 -2.04 -6.15 10.32
CA ALA A 116 -2.26 -5.96 11.76
C ALA A 116 -2.26 -4.47 12.15
N ARG A 117 -1.34 -3.68 11.58
CA ARG A 117 -1.28 -2.24 11.80
C ARG A 117 -2.52 -1.53 11.26
N GLN A 118 -2.98 -1.90 10.07
CA GLN A 118 -4.17 -1.32 9.46
C GLN A 118 -5.41 -1.63 10.31
N GLN A 119 -5.57 -2.88 10.76
CA GLN A 119 -6.66 -3.29 11.63
C GLN A 119 -6.65 -2.56 12.99
N ALA A 120 -5.47 -2.41 13.61
CA ALA A 120 -5.33 -1.68 14.86
C ALA A 120 -5.71 -0.20 14.70
N PHE A 121 -5.27 0.42 13.59
CA PHE A 121 -5.64 1.79 13.25
C PHE A 121 -7.16 1.93 13.05
N GLU A 122 -7.79 1.06 12.25
CA GLU A 122 -9.24 1.07 12.03
C GLU A 122 -10.04 0.90 13.32
N THR A 123 -9.61 -0.02 14.19
CA THR A 123 -10.24 -0.25 15.49
C THR A 123 -10.16 0.97 16.39
N ALA A 124 -8.97 1.57 16.52
CA ALA A 124 -8.75 2.76 17.32
C ALA A 124 -9.54 3.96 16.79
N MET A 125 -9.60 4.09 15.46
CA MET A 125 -10.42 5.08 14.79
C MET A 125 -11.88 4.87 15.17
N HIS A 126 -12.48 3.71 14.90
CA HIS A 126 -13.89 3.42 15.20
C HIS A 126 -14.27 3.73 16.66
N ALA A 127 -13.42 3.32 17.61
CA ALA A 127 -13.61 3.60 19.03
C ALA A 127 -13.62 5.12 19.32
N ALA A 128 -12.69 5.87 18.74
CA ALA A 128 -12.62 7.32 18.91
C ALA A 128 -13.84 8.05 18.31
N TRP A 129 -14.31 7.62 17.14
CA TRP A 129 -15.54 8.18 16.55
C TRP A 129 -16.76 7.92 17.43
N LEU A 130 -16.93 6.68 17.89
CA LEU A 130 -18.08 6.32 18.72
C LEU A 130 -18.08 7.12 20.04
N SER A 131 -16.93 7.21 20.69
CA SER A 131 -16.74 8.03 21.89
C SER A 131 -17.12 9.50 21.65
N ARG A 132 -16.74 10.05 20.50
CA ARG A 132 -17.05 11.44 20.16
C ARG A 132 -18.53 11.67 19.87
N VAL A 133 -19.18 10.76 19.14
CA VAL A 133 -20.62 10.82 18.87
C VAL A 133 -21.41 10.69 20.18
N ALA A 134 -20.99 9.80 21.09
CA ALA A 134 -21.62 9.65 22.40
C ALA A 134 -21.52 10.92 23.27
N ALA A 135 -20.44 11.71 23.11
CA ALA A 135 -20.24 12.97 23.82
C ALA A 135 -20.94 14.18 23.17
N MET A 136 -21.55 14.04 21.99
CA MET A 136 -22.31 15.11 21.35
C MET A 136 -23.68 15.29 22.02
N SER A 137 -24.17 16.52 22.09
CA SER A 137 -25.60 16.77 22.38
C SER A 137 -26.48 16.33 21.21
N ASP A 138 -27.78 16.21 21.45
CA ASP A 138 -28.76 15.81 20.41
C ASP A 138 -28.69 16.74 19.20
N ALA A 139 -28.69 18.06 19.42
CA ALA A 139 -28.55 19.05 18.34
C ALA A 139 -27.22 18.95 17.58
N GLN A 140 -26.12 18.58 18.25
CA GLN A 140 -24.83 18.38 17.60
C GLN A 140 -24.81 17.10 16.74
N ARG A 141 -25.49 16.04 17.19
CA ARG A 141 -25.63 14.80 16.42
C ARG A 141 -26.51 15.01 15.18
N ASP A 142 -27.58 15.79 15.29
CA ASP A 142 -28.43 16.13 14.13
C ASP A 142 -27.62 16.88 13.05
N GLN A 143 -26.90 17.94 13.44
CA GLN A 143 -26.03 18.67 12.50
C GLN A 143 -24.89 17.80 11.93
N TYR A 144 -24.43 16.79 12.67
CA TYR A 144 -23.46 15.82 12.16
C TYR A 144 -24.10 14.87 11.13
N ALA A 145 -25.32 14.41 11.39
CA ALA A 145 -26.08 13.56 10.48
C ALA A 145 -26.36 14.28 9.15
N ASP A 146 -26.75 15.55 9.18
CA ASP A 146 -26.97 16.37 7.98
C ASP A 146 -25.70 16.47 7.12
N ARG A 147 -24.56 16.81 7.75
CA ARG A 147 -23.27 16.88 7.07
C ARG A 147 -22.86 15.54 6.45
N LEU A 148 -23.16 14.43 7.14
CA LEU A 148 -22.88 13.09 6.64
C LEU A 148 -23.76 12.76 5.43
N GLN A 149 -25.07 13.05 5.49
CA GLN A 149 -25.98 12.84 4.36
C GLN A 149 -25.55 13.64 3.13
N ASP A 150 -25.19 14.91 3.32
CA ASP A 150 -24.68 15.76 2.25
C ASP A 150 -23.37 15.22 1.65
N ALA A 151 -22.48 14.70 2.48
CA ALA A 151 -21.23 14.09 2.01
C ALA A 151 -21.48 12.83 1.19
N LEU A 152 -22.46 12.00 1.56
CA LEU A 152 -22.85 10.81 0.81
C LEU A 152 -23.47 11.18 -0.54
N ARG A 153 -24.40 12.15 -0.57
CA ARG A 153 -25.00 12.65 -1.83
C ARG A 153 -23.93 13.12 -2.81
N ARG A 154 -22.98 13.96 -2.35
CA ARG A 154 -21.86 14.42 -3.19
C ARG A 154 -20.98 13.28 -3.70
N GLN A 155 -20.84 12.18 -2.96
CA GLN A 155 -20.07 11.02 -3.41
C GLN A 155 -20.81 10.24 -4.50
N ASP A 156 -22.13 10.11 -4.39
CA ASP A 156 -22.96 9.43 -5.38
C ASP A 156 -23.07 10.23 -6.68
N GLU A 157 -23.20 11.55 -6.60
CA GLU A 157 -23.14 12.45 -7.77
C GLU A 157 -21.82 12.26 -8.54
N ARG A 158 -20.68 12.30 -7.82
CA ARG A 158 -19.35 12.05 -8.42
C ARG A 158 -19.16 10.64 -8.97
N ARG A 159 -19.94 9.66 -8.51
CA ARG A 159 -19.94 8.30 -9.08
C ARG A 159 -20.71 8.27 -10.39
N LYS A 160 -21.87 8.93 -10.44
CA LYS A 160 -22.71 9.02 -11.63
C LYS A 160 -22.00 9.74 -12.77
N ASP A 161 -21.37 10.89 -12.50
CA ASP A 161 -20.59 11.64 -13.50
C ASP A 161 -19.44 10.83 -14.12
N ARG A 162 -18.92 9.82 -13.40
CA ARG A 162 -17.88 8.91 -13.90
C ARG A 162 -18.42 7.75 -14.73
N SER A 163 -19.68 7.39 -14.57
CA SER A 163 -20.32 6.30 -15.32
C SER A 163 -20.79 6.77 -16.70
N ASP A 164 -21.04 8.07 -16.87
CA ASP A 164 -21.55 8.68 -18.11
C ASP A 164 -20.43 9.17 -19.06
N LYS A 165 -19.15 8.87 -18.78
CA LYS A 165 -17.98 9.32 -19.54
C LYS A 165 -17.10 8.16 -19.99
#